data_AF-A0A5C7L1P6-F1
#
_entry.id   AF-A0A5C7L1P6-F1
#
_cell.length_a   1.000
_cell.length_b   1.000
_cell.length_c   1.000
_cell.angle_alpha   90.00
_cell.angle_beta   90.00
_cell.angle_gamma   90.00
#
_symmetry.space_group_name_H-M   'P 1'
#
loop_
_entity.id
_entity.type
_entity.pdbx_description
1 polymer ?
#
loop_
_entity_poly.entity_id
_entity_poly.type
_entity_poly.pdbx_seq_one_letter_code
_entity_poly.pdbx_strand_id
1 'polypeptide(L)'
;MKTPCRDVPSIAGILLLAAVAACSGNYSGGTATGGGGGGGPTTPSASVSEFFGKSTQGNLNFCRTCHVPGGVADTPGTSADTQGNLFLLSSDPNQDYANLLKS
;
A
#
# COMPACT_ATOMS: atom_id res chain seq x y z
N MET A 1 -62.04 -15.83 -4.98
CA MET A 1 -61.07 -15.57 -3.89
C MET A 1 -59.79 -15.00 -4.53
N LYS A 2 -59.36 -13.82 -4.08
CA LYS A 2 -58.32 -12.99 -4.71
C LYS A 2 -57.22 -12.78 -3.68
N THR A 3 -55.98 -13.12 -4.00
CA THR A 3 -54.80 -12.90 -3.14
C THR A 3 -53.81 -12.02 -3.91
N PRO A 4 -53.23 -10.99 -3.26
CA PRO A 4 -52.56 -9.89 -3.96
C PRO A 4 -51.11 -10.22 -4.35
N CYS A 5 -50.73 -9.76 -5.56
CA CYS A 5 -49.34 -9.57 -5.94
C CYS A 5 -48.65 -8.69 -4.90
N ARG A 6 -47.60 -9.22 -4.26
CA ARG A 6 -46.66 -8.42 -3.48
C ARG A 6 -45.48 -8.14 -4.38
N ASP A 7 -45.28 -6.88 -4.70
CA ASP A 7 -44.12 -6.35 -5.42
C ASP A 7 -42.84 -6.77 -4.70
N VAL A 8 -42.03 -7.59 -5.35
CA VAL A 8 -40.68 -7.93 -4.88
C VAL A 8 -39.75 -6.84 -5.41
N PRO A 9 -39.24 -5.92 -4.58
CA PRO A 9 -38.23 -4.98 -5.05
C PRO A 9 -36.96 -5.76 -5.43
N SER A 10 -36.48 -5.51 -6.65
CA SER A 10 -35.31 -6.16 -7.24
C SER A 10 -34.07 -5.98 -6.36
N ILE A 11 -33.68 -7.05 -5.68
CA ILE A 11 -32.52 -7.14 -4.78
C ILE A 11 -31.20 -6.85 -5.53
N ALA A 12 -31.21 -6.94 -6.87
CA ALA A 12 -30.06 -6.67 -7.74
C ALA A 12 -29.61 -5.20 -7.72
N GLY A 13 -30.50 -4.23 -7.46
CA GLY A 13 -30.14 -2.82 -7.46
C GLY A 13 -29.33 -2.38 -6.24
N ILE A 14 -29.57 -3.01 -5.08
CA ILE A 14 -28.93 -2.65 -3.81
C ILE A 14 -27.48 -3.15 -3.75
N LEU A 15 -27.20 -4.31 -4.35
CA LEU A 15 -25.85 -4.87 -4.43
C LEU A 15 -24.91 -4.05 -5.34
N LEU A 16 -25.43 -3.43 -6.39
CA LEU A 16 -24.61 -2.65 -7.32
C LEU A 16 -24.17 -1.30 -6.73
N LEU A 17 -25.01 -0.62 -5.94
CA LEU A 17 -24.63 0.63 -5.26
C LEU A 17 -23.61 0.41 -4.13
N ALA A 18 -23.63 -0.75 -3.47
CA ALA A 18 -22.66 -1.08 -2.42
C ALA A 18 -21.24 -1.31 -2.97
N ALA A 19 -21.11 -1.79 -4.22
CA ALA A 19 -19.82 -2.05 -4.85
C ALA A 19 -19.04 -0.76 -5.19
N VAL A 20 -19.74 0.34 -5.49
CA VAL A 20 -19.08 1.61 -5.89
C VAL A 20 -18.57 2.40 -4.67
N ALA A 21 -19.21 2.25 -3.51
CA ALA A 21 -18.78 2.90 -2.27
C ALA A 21 -17.48 2.29 -1.68
N ALA A 22 -17.09 1.08 -2.11
CA ALA A 22 -15.86 0.44 -1.65
C ALA A 22 -14.59 1.01 -2.31
N CYS A 23 -14.71 1.78 -3.40
CA CYS A 23 -13.57 2.43 -4.05
C CYS A 23 -13.19 3.78 -3.42
N SER A 24 -14.03 4.36 -2.54
CA SER A 24 -13.63 5.51 -1.72
C SER A 24 -12.87 5.01 -0.48
N GLY A 25 -11.64 4.57 -0.68
CA GLY A 25 -10.75 4.16 0.41
C GLY A 25 -10.52 5.33 1.37
N ASN A 26 -11.09 5.25 2.58
CA ASN A 26 -10.78 6.17 3.66
C ASN A 26 -9.40 5.82 4.23
N TYR A 27 -8.35 6.42 3.69
CA TYR A 27 -7.01 6.30 4.26
C TYR A 27 -6.92 7.17 5.51
N SER A 28 -7.09 6.57 6.69
CA SER A 28 -7.05 7.26 7.98
C SER A 28 -5.67 7.77 8.37
N GLY A 29 -4.62 7.47 7.58
CA GLY A 29 -3.25 7.92 7.85
C GLY A 29 -2.70 7.52 9.22
N GLY A 30 -3.21 6.43 9.81
CA GLY A 30 -2.79 5.98 11.13
C GLY A 30 -1.29 5.65 11.13
N THR A 31 -0.56 6.19 12.10
CA THR A 31 0.84 5.82 12.35
C THR A 31 0.93 4.32 12.56
N ALA A 32 1.76 3.63 11.78
CA ALA A 32 2.02 2.20 11.98
C ALA A 32 2.71 1.99 13.34
N THR A 33 1.94 1.63 14.37
CA THR A 33 2.48 1.21 15.66
C THR A 33 2.94 -0.24 15.53
N GLY A 34 4.05 -0.49 14.84
CA GLY A 34 4.53 -1.84 14.62
C GLY A 34 5.72 -1.93 13.67
N GLY A 35 6.91 -1.64 14.19
CA GLY A 35 8.18 -1.75 13.50
C GLY A 35 9.16 -0.78 14.14
N GLY A 36 10.12 -1.29 14.91
CA GLY A 36 10.98 -0.51 15.81
C GLY A 36 11.56 0.76 15.18
N GLY A 37 11.00 1.90 15.56
CA GLY A 37 11.49 3.24 15.27
C GLY A 37 10.89 4.16 16.32
N GLY A 38 11.67 4.51 17.34
CA GLY A 38 11.22 5.35 18.43
C GLY A 38 10.69 6.68 17.91
N GLY A 39 9.49 7.06 18.33
CA GLY A 39 8.89 8.33 17.96
C GLY A 39 7.76 8.68 18.92
N GLY A 40 8.08 9.41 19.98
CA GLY A 40 7.09 10.24 20.70
C GLY A 40 6.50 11.29 19.75
N PRO A 41 5.63 12.20 20.24
CA PRO A 41 4.92 13.17 19.39
C PRO A 41 5.91 13.91 18.49
N THR A 42 5.94 13.53 17.21
CA THR A 42 6.97 13.96 16.28
C THR A 42 6.47 15.22 15.61
N THR A 43 7.26 16.29 15.68
CA THR A 43 7.00 17.52 14.92
C THR A 43 6.72 17.14 13.46
N PRO A 44 5.63 17.66 12.85
CA PRO A 44 5.34 17.43 11.44
C PRO A 44 6.57 17.77 10.59
N SER A 45 6.88 16.94 9.59
CA SER A 45 7.98 17.24 8.66
C SER A 45 7.64 18.48 7.84
N ALA A 46 8.61 19.36 7.62
CA ALA A 46 8.40 20.60 6.85
C ALA A 46 8.34 20.34 5.34
N SER A 47 8.79 19.18 4.88
CA SER A 47 8.79 18.77 3.48
C SER A 47 8.62 17.26 3.33
N VAL A 48 8.24 16.82 2.12
CA VAL A 48 8.11 15.40 1.78
C VAL A 48 9.47 14.70 1.82
N SER A 49 10.55 15.36 1.40
CA SER A 49 11.91 14.80 1.46
C SER A 49 12.38 14.58 2.90
N GLU A 50 12.05 15.50 3.80
CA GLU A 50 12.33 15.35 5.23
C GLU A 50 11.56 14.17 5.85
N PHE A 51 10.26 14.06 5.53
CA PHE A 51 9.44 12.92 5.96
C PHE A 51 9.99 11.59 5.43
N PHE A 52 10.35 11.57 4.14
CA PHE A 52 10.92 10.40 3.49
C PHE A 52 12.21 9.95 4.19
N GLY A 53 13.14 10.88 4.47
CA GLY A 53 14.39 10.56 5.17
C GLY A 53 14.17 10.02 6.59
N LYS A 54 13.22 10.59 7.33
CA LYS A 54 12.91 10.18 8.72
C LYS A 54 12.16 8.85 8.82
N SER A 55 11.24 8.59 7.89
CA SER A 55 10.27 7.50 8.00
C SER A 55 10.48 6.40 6.96
N THR A 56 10.63 6.77 5.69
CA THR A 56 10.59 5.81 4.58
C THR A 56 11.97 5.20 4.31
N GLN A 57 13.04 6.01 4.31
CA GLN A 57 14.38 5.57 3.95
C GLN A 57 14.87 4.40 4.81
N GLY A 58 14.64 4.45 6.13
CA GLY A 58 15.02 3.37 7.04
C GLY A 58 14.33 2.03 6.70
N ASN A 59 13.05 2.08 6.35
CA ASN A 59 12.29 0.91 5.94
C ASN A 59 12.80 0.35 4.60
N LEU A 60 13.08 1.23 3.62
CA LEU A 60 13.64 0.81 2.34
C LEU A 60 15.02 0.17 2.49
N ASN A 61 15.86 0.67 3.41
CA ASN A 61 17.16 0.08 3.70
C ASN A 61 17.01 -1.36 4.21
N PHE A 62 16.03 -1.63 5.07
CA PHE A 62 15.74 -2.99 5.51
C PHE A 62 15.26 -3.89 4.36
N CYS A 63 14.29 -3.42 3.57
CA CYS A 63 13.75 -4.21 2.44
C CYS A 63 14.84 -4.56 1.41
N ARG A 64 15.80 -3.66 1.17
CA ARG A 64 16.91 -3.84 0.23
C ARG A 64 17.85 -4.99 0.59
N THR A 65 17.85 -5.45 1.85
CA THR A 65 18.62 -6.64 2.26
C THR A 65 18.22 -7.88 1.45
N CYS A 66 16.96 -7.95 0.98
CA CYS A 66 16.45 -9.03 0.16
C CYS A 66 16.12 -8.58 -1.27
N HIS A 67 15.54 -7.39 -1.41
CA HIS A 67 15.00 -6.86 -2.67
C HIS A 67 16.00 -5.94 -3.38
N VAL A 68 17.15 -6.48 -3.76
CA VAL A 68 18.14 -5.83 -4.63
C VAL A 68 18.31 -6.69 -5.90
N PRO A 69 18.63 -6.14 -7.07
CA PRO A 69 18.94 -6.95 -8.25
C PRO A 69 19.98 -8.03 -7.94
N GLY A 70 19.68 -9.28 -8.30
CA GLY A 70 20.49 -10.46 -7.95
C GLY A 70 20.40 -10.92 -6.49
N GLY A 71 19.55 -10.28 -5.67
CA GLY A 71 19.27 -10.66 -4.28
C GLY A 71 18.30 -11.83 -4.17
N VAL A 72 18.07 -12.31 -2.94
CA VAL A 72 17.23 -13.50 -2.68
C VAL A 72 15.77 -13.33 -3.10
N ALA A 73 15.28 -12.10 -3.16
CA ALA A 73 13.92 -11.80 -3.59
C ALA A 73 13.84 -11.43 -5.09
N ASP A 74 14.95 -11.43 -5.82
CA ASP A 74 14.95 -11.31 -7.28
C ASP A 74 14.54 -12.64 -7.92
N THR A 75 13.29 -13.02 -7.68
CA THR A 75 12.70 -14.27 -8.13
C THR A 75 11.46 -13.98 -8.99
N PRO A 76 11.32 -14.64 -10.16
CA PRO A 76 10.15 -14.46 -11.02
C PRO A 76 8.84 -15.04 -10.44
N GLY A 77 8.92 -15.81 -9.34
CA GLY A 77 7.79 -16.55 -8.79
C GLY A 77 7.23 -17.63 -9.73
N THR A 78 6.27 -18.41 -9.21
CA THR A 78 5.44 -19.34 -10.00
C THR A 78 3.96 -18.95 -9.95
N SER A 79 3.64 -17.89 -9.21
CA SER A 79 2.32 -17.30 -9.02
C SER A 79 2.49 -15.83 -8.61
N ALA A 80 1.40 -15.07 -8.65
CA ALA A 80 1.41 -13.67 -8.21
C ALA A 80 1.94 -13.51 -6.76
N ASP A 81 1.67 -14.48 -5.89
CA ASP A 81 2.08 -14.43 -4.47
C ASP A 81 3.56 -14.76 -4.23
N THR A 82 4.26 -15.26 -5.24
CA THR A 82 5.67 -15.70 -5.13
C THR A 82 6.63 -14.86 -5.97
N GLN A 83 6.12 -13.81 -6.59
CA GLN A 83 6.87 -12.99 -7.54
C GLN A 83 7.59 -11.83 -6.83
N GLY A 84 8.77 -12.11 -6.28
CA GLY A 84 9.54 -11.14 -5.48
C GLY A 84 10.21 -10.04 -6.29
N ASN A 85 10.50 -10.29 -7.57
CA ASN A 85 11.21 -9.37 -8.46
C ASN A 85 10.42 -8.09 -8.83
N LEU A 86 9.16 -7.97 -8.41
CA LEU A 86 8.35 -6.77 -8.61
C LEU A 86 8.72 -5.62 -7.66
N PHE A 87 9.45 -5.92 -6.58
CA PHE A 87 9.73 -4.97 -5.51
C PHE A 87 11.22 -4.63 -5.41
N LEU A 88 11.99 -4.84 -6.48
CA LEU A 88 13.42 -4.57 -6.48
C LEU A 88 13.72 -3.08 -6.27
N LEU A 89 14.60 -2.82 -5.32
CA LEU A 89 15.14 -1.50 -5.01
C LEU A 89 16.50 -1.34 -5.69
N SER A 90 16.87 -0.11 -6.06
CA SER A 90 18.21 0.18 -6.57
C SER A 90 19.29 -0.26 -5.57
N SER A 91 20.49 -0.62 -6.01
CA SER A 91 21.59 -0.90 -5.08
C SER A 91 22.10 0.37 -4.38
N ASP A 92 21.75 1.55 -4.88
CA ASP A 92 22.14 2.85 -4.32
C ASP A 92 20.96 3.52 -3.59
N PRO A 93 20.98 3.61 -2.24
CA PRO A 93 19.90 4.22 -1.46
C PRO A 93 19.72 5.71 -1.74
N ASN A 94 20.74 6.41 -2.27
CA ASN A 94 20.62 7.83 -2.61
C ASN A 94 19.65 8.07 -3.78
N GLN A 95 19.32 7.02 -4.54
CA GLN A 95 18.39 7.09 -5.65
C GLN A 95 16.94 6.90 -5.24
N ASP A 96 16.66 6.43 -4.03
CA ASP A 96 15.31 6.02 -3.63
C ASP A 96 14.31 7.18 -3.73
N TYR A 97 14.64 8.33 -3.16
CA TYR A 97 13.76 9.50 -3.20
C TYR A 97 13.48 9.95 -4.63
N ALA A 98 14.52 9.99 -5.47
CA ALA A 98 14.38 10.36 -6.87
C ALA A 98 13.54 9.34 -7.66
N ASN A 99 13.66 8.06 -7.35
CA ASN A 99 12.91 6.99 -8.01
C ASN A 99 11.42 7.01 -7.64
N LEU A 100 11.06 7.43 -6.42
CA LEU A 100 9.66 7.61 -6.03
C LEU A 100 8.92 8.70 -6.81
N LEU A 101 9.66 9.66 -7.37
CA LEU A 101 9.09 10.77 -8.12
C LEU A 101 8.98 10.48 -9.64
N LYS A 102 9.48 9.33 -10.09
CA LYS A 102 9.36 8.90 -11.48
C LYS A 102 7.98 8.28 -11.69
N SER A 103 7.18 8.89 -12.56
CA SER A 103 5.83 8.44 -12.97
C SER A 103 5.89 7.81 -14.35
#